data_AF-A0A3D2W895-F1
#
_entry.id   AF-A0A3D2W895-F1
#
_cell.length_a   1.000
_cell.length_b   1.000
_cell.length_c   1.000
_cell.angle_alpha   90.00
_cell.angle_beta   90.00
_cell.angle_gamma   90.00
#
_symmetry.space_group_name_H-M   'P 1'
#
loop_
_entity.id
_entity.type
_entity.pdbx_description
1 polymer ?
#
loop_
_entity_poly.entity_id
_entity_poly.type
_entity_poly.pdbx_seq_one_letter_code
_entity_poly.pdbx_strand_id
1 'polypeptide(L)'
;MTNYILINIAEICGVLVLYFAAAWSARRIVWQYNIIYRILNFLEDTSMLWMPLLLTGIFLWNTFRTLKKPLLYLDRIVEESGKLADPSRGTISLPQDLESVEYQMNMIRARALENRRRAEEAEQRKNDMVVYLAHDLKTPLTSVIGYLSLLDEETDLPEEQRRKFVSVALNKAYRLEDLINEF
;
A
#
# COMPACT_ATOMS: atom_id res chain seq x y z
N MET A 1 1.74 -22.87 9.35
CA MET A 1 2.92 -23.76 9.46
C MET A 1 2.57 -25.08 10.15
N THR A 2 1.82 -25.06 11.27
CA THR A 2 1.36 -26.25 12.00
C THR A 2 0.56 -27.24 11.13
N ASN A 3 -0.37 -26.76 10.30
CA ASN A 3 -1.14 -27.62 9.40
C ASN A 3 -0.27 -28.32 8.34
N TYR A 4 0.79 -27.67 7.85
CA TYR A 4 1.70 -28.27 6.86
C TYR A 4 2.49 -29.44 7.46
N ILE A 5 3.02 -29.25 8.68
CA ILE A 5 3.76 -30.30 9.39
C ILE A 5 2.83 -31.48 9.71
N LEU A 6 1.61 -31.20 10.18
CA LEU A 6 0.62 -32.24 10.47
C LEU A 6 0.21 -33.05 9.23
N ILE A 7 0.02 -32.39 8.08
CA ILE A 7 -0.31 -33.07 6.81
C ILE A 7 0.85 -33.98 6.37
N ASN A 8 2.09 -33.49 6.40
CA ASN A 8 3.25 -34.31 6.01
C ASN A 8 3.44 -35.51 6.96
N ILE A 9 3.28 -35.31 8.27
CA ILE A 9 3.34 -36.41 9.25
C ILE A 9 2.23 -37.43 8.98
N ALA A 10 1.00 -36.98 8.74
CA ALA A 10 -0.12 -37.86 8.45
C ALA A 10 0.10 -38.68 7.17
N GLU A 11 0.64 -38.07 6.11
CA GLU A 11 0.97 -38.75 4.86
C GLU A 11 2.09 -39.78 5.04
N ILE A 12 3.18 -39.43 5.74
CA ILE A 12 4.27 -40.37 6.05
C ILE A 12 3.75 -41.56 6.87
N CYS A 13 2.95 -41.29 7.91
CA CYS A 13 2.32 -42.33 8.71
C CYS A 13 1.39 -43.21 7.87
N GLY A 14 0.60 -42.63 6.97
CA GLY A 14 -0.29 -43.37 6.07
C GLY A 14 0.46 -44.32 5.14
N VAL A 15 1.54 -43.85 4.52
CA VAL A 15 2.41 -44.67 3.66
C VAL A 15 3.06 -45.81 4.44
N LEU A 16 3.55 -45.53 5.66
CA LEU A 16 4.12 -46.56 6.53
C LEU A 16 3.10 -47.61 6.95
N VAL A 17 1.89 -47.20 7.37
CA VAL A 17 0.82 -48.12 7.76
C VAL A 17 0.40 -49.01 6.59
N LEU A 18 0.22 -48.44 5.40
CA LEU A 18 -0.12 -49.21 4.19
C LEU A 18 0.98 -50.21 3.84
N TYR A 19 2.24 -49.80 3.93
CA TYR A 19 3.38 -50.67 3.71
C TYR A 19 3.41 -51.85 4.70
N PHE A 20 3.31 -51.57 6.01
CA PHE A 20 3.30 -52.62 7.03
C PHE A 20 2.08 -53.55 6.93
N ALA A 21 0.90 -53.01 6.59
CA ALA A 21 -0.30 -53.81 6.37
C ALA A 21 -0.14 -54.73 5.15
N ALA A 22 0.40 -54.22 4.03
CA ALA A 22 0.66 -55.02 2.84
C ALA A 22 1.69 -56.13 3.11
N ALA A 23 2.79 -55.82 3.80
CA ALA A 23 3.80 -56.80 4.19
C ALA A 23 3.23 -57.87 5.15
N TRP A 24 2.41 -57.46 6.12
CA TRP A 24 1.76 -58.38 7.05
C TRP A 24 0.77 -59.33 6.36
N SER A 25 -0.02 -58.82 5.42
CA SER A 25 -0.94 -59.62 4.60
C SER A 25 -0.19 -60.59 3.67
N ALA A 26 0.89 -60.13 3.04
CA ALA A 26 1.71 -60.97 2.16
C ALA A 26 2.31 -62.17 2.89
N ARG A 27 2.73 -62.02 4.15
CA ARG A 27 3.27 -63.11 4.98
C ARG A 27 2.25 -64.16 5.41
N ARG A 28 0.95 -63.82 5.41
CA ARG A 28 -0.14 -64.73 5.80
C ARG A 28 -0.64 -65.62 4.65
N ILE A 29 -0.33 -65.26 3.42
CA ILE A 29 -0.77 -66.00 2.23
C ILE A 29 0.24 -67.09 1.92
N VAL A 30 -0.21 -68.34 1.80
CA VAL A 30 0.63 -69.46 1.34
C VAL A 30 0.79 -69.33 -0.17
N TRP A 31 1.86 -68.67 -0.59
CA TRP A 31 2.14 -68.45 -2.01
C TRP A 31 2.58 -69.77 -2.66
N GLN A 32 1.86 -70.19 -3.70
CA GLN A 32 2.38 -71.20 -4.62
C GLN A 32 3.63 -70.65 -5.32
N TYR A 33 4.63 -71.50 -5.58
CA TYR A 33 5.92 -71.13 -6.18
C TYR A 33 5.75 -70.69 -7.65
N ASN A 34 5.21 -69.48 -7.82
CA ASN A 34 4.90 -68.84 -9.08
C ASN A 34 5.78 -67.60 -9.26
N ILE A 35 5.87 -67.09 -10.49
CA ILE A 35 6.62 -65.88 -10.86
C ILE A 35 6.24 -64.68 -9.97
N ILE A 36 4.96 -64.57 -9.60
CA ILE A 36 4.43 -63.49 -8.75
C ILE A 36 5.08 -63.51 -7.34
N TYR A 37 5.25 -64.69 -6.75
CA TYR A 37 5.91 -64.84 -5.44
C TYR A 37 7.38 -64.40 -5.50
N ARG A 38 8.08 -64.75 -6.59
CA ARG A 38 9.48 -64.36 -6.79
C ARG A 38 9.65 -62.84 -6.91
N ILE A 39 8.71 -62.17 -7.59
CA ILE A 39 8.70 -60.70 -7.72
C ILE A 39 8.37 -60.03 -6.38
N LEU A 40 7.37 -60.54 -5.64
CA LEU A 40 6.98 -60.00 -4.34
C LEU A 40 8.06 -60.16 -3.27
N ASN A 41 8.71 -61.31 -3.19
CA ASN A 41 9.79 -61.54 -2.24
C ASN A 41 11.01 -60.66 -2.57
N PHE A 42 11.33 -60.47 -3.86
CA PHE A 42 12.37 -59.53 -4.29
C PHE A 42 12.04 -58.07 -3.93
N LEU A 43 10.78 -57.67 -4.07
CA LEU A 43 10.30 -56.36 -3.64
C LEU A 43 10.35 -56.19 -2.11
N GLU A 44 9.97 -57.20 -1.34
CA GLU A 44 10.07 -57.19 0.13
C GLU A 44 11.53 -57.09 0.58
N ASP A 45 12.44 -57.85 -0.04
CA ASP A 45 13.87 -57.85 0.31
C ASP A 45 14.56 -56.51 -0.05
N THR A 46 14.16 -55.88 -1.16
CA THR A 46 14.73 -54.59 -1.61
C THR A 46 13.99 -53.36 -1.04
N SER A 47 12.84 -53.55 -0.39
CA SER A 47 11.97 -52.49 0.12
C SER A 47 12.67 -51.49 1.04
N MET A 48 13.65 -51.95 1.83
CA MET A 48 14.40 -51.13 2.78
C MET A 48 15.17 -49.98 2.08
N LEU A 49 15.54 -50.15 0.81
CA LEU A 49 16.26 -49.14 0.02
C LEU A 49 15.32 -48.13 -0.65
N TRP A 50 14.19 -48.58 -1.23
CA TRP A 50 13.32 -47.71 -2.02
C TRP A 50 12.32 -46.91 -1.18
N MET A 51 11.92 -47.40 -0.01
CA MET A 51 10.99 -46.70 0.89
C MET A 51 11.48 -45.32 1.35
N PRO A 52 12.73 -45.14 1.85
CA PRO A 52 13.22 -43.81 2.21
C PRO A 52 13.34 -42.88 1.00
N LEU A 53 13.67 -43.41 -0.19
CA LEU A 53 13.69 -42.63 -1.45
C LEU A 53 12.29 -42.11 -1.81
N LEU A 54 11.25 -42.92 -1.68
CA LEU A 54 9.87 -42.49 -1.92
C LEU A 54 9.40 -41.45 -0.90
N LEU A 55 9.66 -41.68 0.39
CA LEU A 55 9.27 -40.74 1.45
C LEU A 55 9.98 -39.40 1.32
N THR A 56 11.28 -39.41 1.01
CA THR A 56 12.04 -38.17 0.75
C THR A 56 11.55 -37.46 -0.50
N GLY A 57 11.21 -38.19 -1.57
CA GLY A 57 10.61 -37.63 -2.78
C GLY A 57 9.27 -36.94 -2.52
N ILE A 58 8.37 -37.58 -1.78
CA ILE A 58 7.06 -37.02 -1.38
C ILE A 58 7.26 -35.77 -0.51
N PHE A 59 8.16 -35.84 0.47
CA PHE A 59 8.49 -34.72 1.34
C PHE A 59 9.05 -33.53 0.56
N LEU A 60 9.98 -33.76 -0.37
CA LEU A 60 10.54 -32.73 -1.23
C LEU A 60 9.46 -32.13 -2.13
N TRP A 61 8.61 -32.94 -2.76
CA TRP A 61 7.51 -32.46 -3.61
C TRP A 61 6.55 -31.53 -2.86
N ASN A 62 6.11 -31.92 -1.67
CA ASN A 62 5.25 -31.10 -0.81
C ASN A 62 5.93 -29.80 -0.36
N THR A 63 7.22 -29.88 -0.05
CA THR A 63 8.04 -28.73 0.34
C THR A 63 8.14 -27.75 -0.83
N PHE A 64 8.51 -28.21 -2.01
CA PHE A 64 8.56 -27.39 -3.22
C PHE A 64 7.20 -26.75 -3.55
N ARG A 65 6.09 -27.50 -3.42
CA ARG A 65 4.74 -26.98 -3.66
C ARG A 65 4.38 -25.86 -2.68
N THR A 66 4.74 -26.02 -1.41
CA THR A 66 4.46 -25.01 -0.36
C THR A 66 5.34 -23.77 -0.53
N LEU A 67 6.60 -23.93 -0.92
CA LEU A 67 7.53 -22.81 -1.15
C LEU A 67 7.14 -21.94 -2.35
N LYS A 68 6.49 -22.50 -3.38
CA LYS A 68 6.05 -21.74 -4.56
C LYS A 68 4.86 -20.81 -4.29
N LYS A 69 4.02 -21.10 -3.29
CA LYS A 69 2.81 -20.32 -3.01
C LYS A 69 3.09 -18.87 -2.58
N PRO A 70 4.01 -18.60 -1.63
CA PRO A 70 4.36 -17.22 -1.28
C PRO A 70 4.84 -16.42 -2.48
N LEU A 71 5.70 -16.99 -3.34
CA LEU A 71 6.21 -16.30 -4.52
C LEU A 71 5.08 -15.83 -5.45
N LEU A 72 4.05 -16.66 -5.66
CA LEU A 72 2.86 -16.27 -6.42
C LEU A 72 2.04 -15.17 -5.73
N TYR A 73 2.02 -15.14 -4.40
CA TYR A 73 1.37 -14.09 -3.62
C TYR A 73 2.08 -12.74 -3.76
N LEU A 74 3.41 -12.73 -3.87
CA LEU A 74 4.18 -11.50 -4.09
C LEU A 74 3.81 -10.85 -5.42
N ASP A 75 3.68 -11.63 -6.50
CA ASP A 75 3.26 -11.09 -7.80
C ASP A 75 1.88 -10.42 -7.71
N ARG A 76 0.93 -11.06 -7.01
CA ARG A 76 -0.41 -10.51 -6.83
C ARG A 76 -0.43 -9.26 -5.93
N ILE A 77 0.41 -9.21 -4.89
CA ILE A 77 0.57 -8.00 -4.07
C ILE A 77 1.16 -6.86 -4.91
N VAL A 78 2.17 -7.12 -5.74
CA VAL A 78 2.79 -6.11 -6.59
C VAL A 78 1.78 -5.56 -7.62
N GLU A 79 1.04 -6.44 -8.29
CA GLU A 79 -0.01 -6.06 -9.24
C GLU A 79 -1.08 -5.18 -8.59
N GLU A 80 -1.59 -5.59 -7.42
CA GLU A 80 -2.62 -4.84 -6.71
C GLU A 80 -2.07 -3.57 -6.03
N SER A 81 -0.79 -3.53 -5.67
CA SER A 81 -0.14 -2.35 -5.09
C SER A 81 -0.13 -1.16 -6.05
N GLY A 82 -0.11 -1.40 -7.37
CA GLY A 82 -0.26 -0.34 -8.37
C GLY A 82 -1.57 0.44 -8.27
N LYS A 83 -2.59 -0.15 -7.62
CA LYS A 83 -3.89 0.50 -7.37
C LYS A 83 -3.90 1.39 -6.12
N LEU A 84 -2.85 1.36 -5.29
CA LEU A 84 -2.75 2.19 -4.07
C LEU A 84 -2.79 3.68 -4.37
N ALA A 85 -2.16 4.10 -5.47
CA ALA A 85 -2.03 5.51 -5.84
C ALA A 85 -3.24 6.06 -6.61
N ASP A 86 -4.07 5.16 -7.15
CA ASP A 86 -5.14 5.47 -8.09
C ASP A 86 -6.52 5.48 -7.39
N PRO A 87 -7.17 6.65 -7.24
CA PRO A 87 -8.49 6.76 -6.62
C PRO A 87 -9.58 6.07 -7.44
N SER A 88 -9.40 5.93 -8.76
CA SER A 88 -10.41 5.44 -9.69
C SER A 88 -10.52 3.91 -9.70
N ARG A 89 -9.47 3.23 -9.24
CA ARG A 89 -9.47 1.77 -9.08
C ARG A 89 -10.06 1.42 -7.71
N GLY A 90 -10.91 0.39 -7.68
CA GLY A 90 -11.63 -0.07 -6.48
C GLY A 90 -10.72 -0.54 -5.34
N THR A 91 -11.29 -1.22 -4.35
CA THR A 91 -10.53 -1.77 -3.22
C THR A 91 -9.54 -2.85 -3.67
N ILE A 92 -8.42 -2.95 -2.96
CA ILE A 92 -7.45 -4.03 -3.16
C ILE A 92 -8.11 -5.33 -2.67
N SER A 93 -8.05 -6.37 -3.50
CA SER A 93 -8.55 -7.69 -3.16
C SER A 93 -7.46 -8.73 -3.36
N LEU A 94 -7.14 -9.46 -2.30
CA LEU A 94 -6.12 -10.50 -2.25
C LEU A 94 -6.75 -11.85 -1.88
N PRO A 95 -6.07 -12.97 -2.15
CA PRO A 95 -6.54 -14.28 -1.71
C PRO A 95 -6.73 -14.30 -0.19
N GLN A 96 -7.66 -15.14 0.27
CA GLN A 96 -8.03 -15.28 1.69
C GLN A 96 -6.81 -15.48 2.63
N ASP A 97 -5.77 -16.18 2.17
CA ASP A 97 -4.51 -16.36 2.90
C ASP A 97 -3.77 -15.05 3.24
N LEU A 98 -4.12 -13.94 2.57
CA LEU A 98 -3.53 -12.61 2.69
C LEU A 98 -4.53 -11.56 3.20
N GLU A 99 -5.65 -11.96 3.80
CA GLU A 99 -6.68 -11.04 4.31
C GLU A 99 -6.11 -9.93 5.20
N SER A 100 -5.14 -10.24 6.06
CA SER A 100 -4.47 -9.26 6.91
C SER A 100 -3.66 -8.22 6.11
N VAL A 101 -3.02 -8.64 5.02
CA VAL A 101 -2.28 -7.77 4.11
C VAL A 101 -3.26 -6.91 3.30
N GLU A 102 -4.36 -7.50 2.81
CA GLU A 102 -5.44 -6.79 2.12
C GLU A 102 -5.98 -5.65 2.98
N TYR A 103 -6.33 -5.96 4.23
CA TYR A 103 -6.83 -4.99 5.20
C TYR A 103 -5.84 -3.84 5.42
N GLN A 104 -4.56 -4.16 5.64
CA GLN A 104 -3.53 -3.15 5.84
C GLN A 104 -3.33 -2.26 4.60
N MET A 105 -3.30 -2.85 3.41
CA MET A 105 -3.16 -2.09 2.16
C MET A 105 -4.34 -1.15 1.93
N ASN A 106 -5.57 -1.62 2.17
CA ASN A 106 -6.77 -0.78 2.07
C ASN A 106 -6.78 0.35 3.11
N MET A 107 -6.30 0.10 4.34
CA MET A 107 -6.14 1.15 5.35
C MET A 107 -5.10 2.21 4.94
N ILE A 108 -3.97 1.79 4.36
CA ILE A 108 -2.95 2.70 3.83
C ILE A 108 -3.53 3.54 2.69
N ARG A 109 -4.27 2.92 1.77
CA ARG A 109 -4.96 3.62 0.66
C ARG A 109 -5.93 4.68 1.19
N ALA A 110 -6.78 4.33 2.15
CA ALA A 110 -7.75 5.27 2.74
C ALA A 110 -7.04 6.48 3.37
N ARG A 111 -5.95 6.25 4.11
CA ARG A 111 -5.14 7.34 4.69
C ARG A 111 -4.46 8.19 3.62
N ALA A 112 -3.93 7.58 2.57
CA ALA A 112 -3.28 8.29 1.48
C ALA A 112 -4.28 9.20 0.73
N LEU A 113 -5.49 8.71 0.46
CA LEU A 113 -6.55 9.50 -0.16
C LEU A 113 -7.00 10.67 0.73
N GLU A 114 -7.20 10.42 2.03
CA GLU A 114 -7.56 11.48 2.96
C GLU A 114 -6.46 12.54 3.10
N ASN A 115 -5.19 12.12 3.16
CA ASN A 115 -4.06 13.06 3.20
C ASN A 115 -3.97 13.89 1.92
N ARG A 116 -4.23 13.29 0.75
CA ARG A 116 -4.27 14.02 -0.53
C ARG A 116 -5.38 15.07 -0.51
N ARG A 117 -6.59 14.69 -0.12
CA ARG A 117 -7.73 15.61 0.03
C ARG A 117 -7.40 16.79 0.95
N ARG A 118 -6.79 16.51 2.10
CA ARG A 118 -6.36 17.56 3.05
C ARG A 118 -5.28 18.48 2.46
N ALA A 119 -4.36 17.94 1.68
CA ALA A 119 -3.32 18.73 1.02
C ALA A 119 -3.94 19.65 -0.05
N GLU A 120 -4.85 19.13 -0.87
CA GLU A 120 -5.60 19.91 -1.86
C GLU A 120 -6.42 21.02 -1.18
N GLU A 121 -7.12 20.74 -0.09
CA GLU A 121 -7.83 21.75 0.69
C GLU A 121 -6.90 22.80 1.30
N ALA A 122 -5.74 22.39 1.80
CA ALA A 122 -4.76 23.32 2.36
C ALA A 122 -4.16 24.22 1.27
N GLU A 123 -3.89 23.67 0.10
CA GLU A 123 -3.43 24.43 -1.07
C GLU A 123 -4.49 25.43 -1.54
N GLN A 124 -5.76 25.00 -1.61
CA GLN A 124 -6.86 25.88 -1.97
C GLN A 124 -7.02 27.01 -0.95
N ARG A 125 -7.01 26.71 0.35
CA ARG A 125 -7.06 27.74 1.41
C ARG A 125 -5.89 28.73 1.30
N LYS A 126 -4.68 28.24 1.00
CA LYS A 126 -3.51 29.10 0.77
C LYS A 126 -3.75 30.02 -0.44
N ASN A 127 -4.25 29.49 -1.55
CA ASN A 127 -4.53 30.28 -2.75
C ASN A 127 -5.61 31.34 -2.48
N ASP A 128 -6.70 30.97 -1.80
CA ASP A 128 -7.76 31.89 -1.41
C ASP A 128 -7.23 33.00 -0.51
N MET A 129 -6.39 32.65 0.48
CA MET A 129 -5.72 33.62 1.35
C MET A 129 -4.89 34.62 0.53
N VAL A 130 -4.07 34.16 -0.42
CA VAL A 130 -3.29 35.05 -1.30
C VAL A 130 -4.19 35.98 -2.11
N VAL A 131 -5.33 35.50 -2.61
CA VAL A 131 -6.30 36.33 -3.33
C VAL A 131 -6.90 37.40 -2.41
N TYR A 132 -7.31 37.04 -1.19
CA TYR A 132 -7.82 38.01 -0.22
C TYR A 132 -6.78 39.07 0.14
N LEU A 133 -5.54 38.67 0.39
CA LEU A 133 -4.43 39.58 0.63
C LEU A 133 -4.25 40.57 -0.53
N ALA A 134 -4.23 40.08 -1.76
CA ALA A 134 -4.09 40.93 -2.93
C ALA A 134 -5.22 41.97 -3.05
N HIS A 135 -6.46 41.59 -2.75
CA HIS A 135 -7.59 42.52 -2.74
C HIS A 135 -7.48 43.58 -1.65
N ASP A 136 -7.09 43.19 -0.44
CA ASP A 136 -7.00 44.10 0.71
C ASP A 136 -5.83 45.07 0.59
N LEU A 137 -4.71 44.66 -0.04
CA LEU A 137 -3.57 45.54 -0.32
C LEU A 137 -3.86 46.51 -1.48
N LYS A 138 -4.62 46.08 -2.49
CA LYS A 138 -4.93 46.92 -3.68
C LYS A 138 -5.70 48.19 -3.32
N THR A 139 -6.62 48.12 -2.37
CA THR A 139 -7.49 49.24 -1.98
C THR A 139 -6.71 50.45 -1.39
N PRO A 140 -5.90 50.30 -0.33
CA PRO A 140 -5.08 51.39 0.19
C PRO A 140 -4.02 51.84 -0.81
N LEU A 141 -3.39 50.92 -1.58
CA LEU A 141 -2.43 51.29 -2.61
C LEU A 141 -3.04 52.19 -3.69
N THR A 142 -4.22 51.84 -4.20
CA THR A 142 -4.95 52.66 -5.19
C THR A 142 -5.29 54.03 -4.61
N SER A 143 -5.63 54.10 -3.32
CA SER A 143 -5.89 55.37 -2.63
C SER A 143 -4.62 56.24 -2.54
N VAL A 144 -3.47 55.65 -2.18
CA VAL A 144 -2.17 56.34 -2.13
C VAL A 144 -1.83 56.91 -3.50
N ILE A 145 -1.91 56.08 -4.55
CA ILE A 145 -1.64 56.51 -5.93
C ILE A 145 -2.59 57.65 -6.31
N GLY A 146 -3.90 57.53 -6.06
CA GLY A 146 -4.88 58.56 -6.42
C GLY A 146 -4.61 59.93 -5.78
N TYR A 147 -4.28 59.99 -4.48
CA TYR A 147 -3.95 61.26 -3.83
C TYR A 147 -2.63 61.85 -4.31
N LEU A 148 -1.63 61.01 -4.60
CA LEU A 148 -0.36 61.46 -5.16
C LEU A 148 -0.52 61.96 -6.61
N SER A 149 -1.36 61.32 -7.41
CA SER A 149 -1.69 61.78 -8.77
C SER A 149 -2.39 63.14 -8.76
N LEU A 150 -3.35 63.37 -7.86
CA LEU A 150 -3.98 64.69 -7.72
C LEU A 150 -2.98 65.79 -7.34
N LEU A 151 -2.00 65.46 -6.48
CA LEU A 151 -0.94 66.38 -6.09
C LEU A 151 0.05 66.67 -7.24
N ASP A 152 0.25 65.73 -8.16
CA ASP A 152 1.13 65.87 -9.32
C ASP A 152 0.46 66.65 -10.46
N GLU A 153 -0.84 66.40 -10.69
CA GLU A 153 -1.64 67.04 -11.75
C GLU A 153 -2.08 68.48 -11.40
N GLU A 154 -2.49 68.73 -10.15
CA GLU A 154 -2.97 70.05 -9.71
C GLU A 154 -1.87 70.83 -8.95
N THR A 155 -1.02 71.53 -9.70
CA THR A 155 0.12 72.27 -9.12
C THR A 155 -0.25 73.54 -8.33
N ASP A 156 -1.46 74.08 -8.54
CA ASP A 156 -1.92 75.34 -7.93
C ASP A 156 -2.88 75.14 -6.75
N LEU A 157 -2.70 74.04 -6.01
CA LEU A 157 -3.50 73.71 -4.83
C LEU A 157 -3.18 74.65 -3.64
N PRO A 158 -4.21 75.14 -2.92
CA PRO A 158 -4.02 75.82 -1.65
C PRO A 158 -3.20 74.98 -0.67
N GLU A 159 -2.30 75.60 0.09
CA GLU A 159 -1.37 74.90 0.98
C GLU A 159 -2.09 73.96 1.97
N GLU A 160 -3.25 74.37 2.47
CA GLU A 160 -4.08 73.56 3.38
C GLU A 160 -4.55 72.26 2.72
N GLN A 161 -5.01 72.34 1.47
CA GLN A 161 -5.53 71.20 0.72
C GLN A 161 -4.41 70.23 0.32
N ARG A 162 -3.24 70.78 -0.05
CA ARG A 162 -2.02 70.01 -0.28
C ARG A 162 -1.59 69.24 0.97
N ARG A 163 -1.53 69.90 2.15
CA ARG A 163 -1.22 69.22 3.43
C ARG A 163 -2.22 68.12 3.74
N LYS A 164 -3.51 68.36 3.47
CA LYS A 164 -4.56 67.35 3.68
C LYS A 164 -4.35 66.12 2.79
N PHE A 165 -4.09 66.29 1.50
CA PHE A 165 -3.84 65.17 0.58
C PHE A 165 -2.60 64.37 0.96
N VAL A 166 -1.49 65.05 1.30
CA VAL A 166 -0.27 64.39 1.79
C VAL A 166 -0.56 63.58 3.06
N SER A 167 -1.30 64.14 4.01
CA SER A 167 -1.67 63.44 5.25
C SER A 167 -2.53 62.21 4.97
N VAL A 168 -3.51 62.29 4.07
CA VAL A 168 -4.35 61.13 3.71
C VAL A 168 -3.53 60.05 3.02
N ALA A 169 -2.68 60.40 2.05
CA ALA A 169 -1.80 59.46 1.37
C ALA A 169 -0.87 58.74 2.37
N LEU A 170 -0.24 59.50 3.28
CA LEU A 170 0.65 58.94 4.29
C LEU A 170 -0.08 57.99 5.25
N ASN A 171 -1.28 58.36 5.72
CA ASN A 171 -2.09 57.48 6.57
C ASN A 171 -2.52 56.18 5.84
N LYS A 172 -2.80 56.25 4.53
CA LYS A 172 -3.10 55.05 3.72
C LYS A 172 -1.87 54.17 3.52
N ALA A 173 -0.68 54.77 3.39
CA ALA A 173 0.58 54.03 3.32
C ALA A 173 0.89 53.31 4.65
N TYR A 174 0.72 53.98 5.80
CA TYR A 174 0.85 53.30 7.11
C TYR A 174 -0.15 52.18 7.29
N ARG A 175 -1.41 52.37 6.86
CA ARG A 175 -2.40 51.28 6.91
C ARG A 175 -1.99 50.09 6.03
N LEU A 176 -1.38 50.34 4.87
CA LEU A 176 -0.85 49.28 4.01
C LEU A 176 0.33 48.55 4.67
N GLU A 177 1.23 49.28 5.34
CA GLU A 177 2.34 48.72 6.12
C GLU A 177 1.83 47.85 7.29
N ASP A 178 0.85 48.32 8.05
CA ASP A 178 0.20 47.54 9.11
C ASP A 178 -0.40 46.23 8.56
N LEU A 179 -1.11 46.32 7.43
CA LEU A 179 -1.67 45.15 6.75
C LEU A 179 -0.56 44.15 6.38
N ILE A 180 0.59 44.59 5.87
CA ILE A 180 1.71 43.70 5.54
C ILE A 180 2.31 43.05 6.80
N ASN A 181 2.40 43.78 7.90
CA ASN A 181 2.98 43.29 9.16
C ASN A 181 2.03 42.36 9.96
N GLU A 182 0.73 42.37 9.68
CA GLU A 182 -0.26 41.46 10.28
C GLU A 182 -0.16 40.01 9.71
N PHE A 183 0.59 39.79 8.63
CA PHE A 183 0.76 38.49 7.95
C PHE A 183 2.20 37.98 8.03
#